data_AF-A0A525JP04-F1
#
_entry.id   AF-A0A525JP04-F1
#
_cell.length_a   1.000
_cell.length_b   1.000
_cell.length_c   1.000
_cell.angle_alpha   90.00
_cell.angle_beta   90.00
_cell.angle_gamma   90.00
#
_symmetry.space_group_name_H-M   'P 1'
#
loop_
_entity.id
_entity.type
_entity.pdbx_description
1 polymer ?
#
loop_
_entity_poly.entity_id
_entity_poly.type
_entity_poly.pdbx_seq_one_letter_code
_entity_poly.pdbx_strand_id
1 'polypeptide(L)'
;MRRFRLTDPDFETAFSAFVDERRETPEDVDAVVRDVIAAVRADGLAALLRFARDFDGLDLDENSLRVSEAEIEAGARACPEPVREAIAFAAERIRSYHARQRPADLRFTDEAGVELGWRWTPLEAVGIYVPGGRAAYPSTVLMNAVPAAVAGVERIAMVTPPGRLQPAVLAAAKAAGVQEIWRVGGAQAVAALAYGAGPIRPVDKIVGPGNAFVTAAKRRVYGAVGIDALAGPSEIVVVADGANRPDWIAADLLSQAEHDPAAQSILITDDEVFASRVEAAVADQLTTLSTGKDAAASWRDHGAVIIAPLHDAPRLVDRIAPEHVEFAVDDPERLADRVRHAGAIFLGRHAPEAIGDYVAGSNHVLPTSRAARFSSGLSLYDFLKRTSIVRCDEAAFARLAPATVALAEAEGLPAHARSAAIRMGQG
;
A
#
# COMPACT_ATOMS: atom_id res chain seq x y z
N MET A 1 -1.99 4.76 -27.13
CA MET A 1 -3.19 4.23 -26.47
C MET A 1 -3.65 3.01 -27.27
N ARG A 2 -4.11 1.97 -26.59
CA ARG A 2 -4.46 0.67 -27.17
C ARG A 2 -5.97 0.50 -27.17
N ARG A 3 -6.53 -0.13 -28.20
CA ARG A 3 -7.97 -0.39 -28.29
C ARG A 3 -8.22 -1.87 -28.55
N PHE A 4 -9.07 -2.47 -27.74
CA PHE A 4 -9.45 -3.88 -27.83
C PHE A 4 -10.96 -3.99 -28.02
N ARG A 5 -11.44 -4.93 -28.84
CA ARG A 5 -12.86 -5.33 -28.83
C ARG A 5 -12.96 -6.78 -28.45
N LEU A 6 -13.87 -7.11 -27.52
CA LEU A 6 -14.05 -8.48 -27.04
C LEU A 6 -14.40 -9.47 -28.17
N THR A 7 -15.00 -8.97 -29.26
CA THR A 7 -15.40 -9.76 -30.43
C THR A 7 -14.26 -10.04 -31.41
N ASP A 8 -13.09 -9.40 -31.25
CA ASP A 8 -11.97 -9.59 -32.16
C ASP A 8 -11.38 -11.00 -31.99
N PRO A 9 -11.04 -11.71 -33.09
CA PRO A 9 -10.62 -13.11 -33.03
C PRO A 9 -9.30 -13.33 -32.25
N ASP A 10 -8.46 -12.30 -32.16
CA ASP A 10 -7.19 -12.29 -31.44
C ASP A 10 -7.26 -11.60 -30.06
N PHE A 11 -8.46 -11.19 -29.62
CA PHE A 11 -8.66 -10.47 -28.35
C PHE A 11 -7.97 -11.17 -27.18
N GLU A 12 -8.18 -12.49 -27.03
CA GLU A 12 -7.66 -13.23 -25.88
C GLU A 12 -6.13 -13.23 -25.81
N THR A 13 -5.47 -13.36 -26.96
CA THR A 13 -4.00 -13.32 -27.04
C THR A 13 -3.49 -11.90 -26.77
N ALA A 14 -4.07 -10.89 -27.42
CA ALA A 14 -3.64 -9.51 -27.30
C ALA A 14 -3.89 -8.95 -25.89
N PHE A 15 -5.04 -9.26 -25.29
CA PHE A 15 -5.38 -8.84 -23.94
C PHE A 15 -4.54 -9.56 -22.88
N SER A 16 -4.21 -10.85 -23.08
CA SER A 16 -3.27 -11.54 -22.18
C SER A 16 -1.89 -10.89 -22.20
N ALA A 17 -1.37 -10.58 -23.41
CA ALA A 17 -0.08 -9.90 -23.55
C ALA A 17 -0.09 -8.50 -22.91
N PHE A 18 -1.20 -7.77 -23.04
CA PHE A 18 -1.39 -6.47 -22.38
C PHE A 18 -1.38 -6.58 -20.85
N VAL A 19 -2.11 -7.54 -20.30
CA VAL A 19 -2.19 -7.77 -18.85
C VAL A 19 -0.86 -8.26 -18.26
N ASP A 20 -0.10 -9.06 -18.99
CA ASP A 20 1.17 -9.63 -18.52
C ASP A 20 2.37 -8.70 -18.74
N GLU A 21 2.16 -7.53 -19.36
CA GLU A 21 3.22 -6.55 -19.61
C GLU A 21 3.78 -6.01 -18.29
N ARG A 22 5.02 -6.39 -17.99
CA ARG A 22 5.74 -5.93 -16.80
C ARG A 22 6.25 -4.51 -17.02
N ARG A 23 5.86 -3.61 -16.13
CA ARG A 23 6.39 -2.24 -16.03
C ARG A 23 7.48 -2.17 -14.95
N GLU A 24 8.37 -3.18 -14.95
CA GLU A 24 9.29 -3.50 -13.86
C GLU A 24 10.48 -2.54 -13.70
N THR A 25 11.09 -2.62 -12.52
CA THR A 25 12.34 -1.97 -12.15
C THR A 25 13.53 -2.62 -12.86
N PRO A 26 14.42 -1.86 -13.53
CA PRO A 26 15.59 -2.42 -14.21
C PRO A 26 16.52 -3.21 -13.27
N GLU A 27 17.15 -4.29 -13.75
CA GLU A 27 18.12 -5.11 -12.99
C GLU A 27 19.25 -4.28 -12.36
N ASP A 28 19.64 -3.18 -13.02
CA ASP A 28 20.65 -2.23 -12.54
C ASP A 28 20.29 -1.60 -11.19
N VAL A 29 19.00 -1.43 -10.88
CA VAL A 29 18.53 -0.85 -9.61
C VAL A 29 18.83 -1.78 -8.44
N ASP A 30 18.69 -3.09 -8.63
CA ASP A 30 18.87 -4.06 -7.55
C ASP A 30 20.34 -4.08 -7.11
N ALA A 31 21.32 -4.09 -8.02
CA ALA A 31 22.73 -4.02 -7.64
C ALA A 31 23.06 -2.77 -6.79
N VAL A 32 22.61 -1.59 -7.23
CA VAL A 32 22.82 -0.32 -6.51
C VAL A 32 22.21 -0.35 -5.11
N VAL A 33 20.97 -0.80 -4.98
CA VAL A 33 20.28 -0.90 -3.68
C VAL A 33 21.03 -1.81 -2.72
N ARG A 34 21.80 -2.78 -3.21
CA ARG A 34 22.49 -3.79 -2.37
C ARG A 34 23.60 -3.11 -1.62
N ASP A 35 24.35 -2.34 -2.38
CA ASP A 35 25.54 -1.66 -1.94
C ASP A 35 25.14 -0.49 -1.02
N VAL A 36 24.02 0.18 -1.31
CA VAL A 36 23.41 1.16 -0.39
C VAL A 36 23.02 0.53 0.94
N ILE A 37 22.30 -0.61 0.94
CA ILE A 37 21.92 -1.29 2.18
C ILE A 37 23.16 -1.75 2.95
N ALA A 38 24.13 -2.35 2.28
CA ALA A 38 25.36 -2.82 2.90
C ALA A 38 26.13 -1.66 3.54
N ALA A 39 26.22 -0.51 2.87
CA ALA A 39 26.88 0.67 3.38
C ALA A 39 26.16 1.25 4.61
N VAL A 40 24.82 1.34 4.61
CA VAL A 40 24.07 1.80 5.80
C VAL A 40 24.27 0.86 6.98
N ARG A 41 24.30 -0.46 6.75
CA ARG A 41 24.56 -1.43 7.82
C ARG A 41 25.97 -1.34 8.40
N ALA A 42 26.97 -1.04 7.57
CA ALA A 42 28.37 -0.94 7.99
C ALA A 42 28.69 0.41 8.64
N ASP A 43 28.26 1.50 8.01
CA ASP A 43 28.70 2.86 8.34
C ASP A 43 27.64 3.68 9.09
N GLY A 44 26.40 3.19 9.20
CA GLY A 44 25.30 3.86 9.90
C GLY A 44 25.06 5.29 9.43
N LEU A 45 25.07 6.24 10.36
CA LEU A 45 24.83 7.67 10.10
C LEU A 45 25.76 8.24 9.02
N ALA A 46 27.02 7.83 8.99
CA ALA A 46 27.99 8.37 8.01
C ALA A 46 27.58 8.03 6.57
N ALA A 47 27.00 6.85 6.33
CA ALA A 47 26.43 6.50 5.04
C ALA A 47 25.19 7.35 4.71
N LEU A 48 24.32 7.60 5.68
CA LEU A 48 23.14 8.44 5.46
C LEU A 48 23.50 9.86 5.03
N LEU A 49 24.44 10.50 5.74
CA LEU A 49 24.90 11.86 5.42
C LEU A 49 25.60 11.91 4.05
N ARG A 50 26.36 10.86 3.71
CA ARG A 50 26.96 10.73 2.37
C ARG A 50 25.90 10.63 1.28
N PHE A 51 24.91 9.75 1.43
CA PHE A 51 23.85 9.59 0.42
C PHE A 51 22.93 10.80 0.32
N ALA A 52 22.68 11.54 1.40
CA ALA A 52 21.98 12.82 1.34
C ALA A 52 22.72 13.86 0.46
N ARG A 53 24.06 13.88 0.52
CA ARG A 53 24.87 14.71 -0.39
C ARG A 53 24.86 14.19 -1.82
N ASP A 54 25.12 12.90 -1.99
CA ASP A 54 25.36 12.31 -3.32
C ASP A 54 24.08 12.20 -4.15
N PHE A 55 22.96 11.84 -3.53
CA PHE A 55 21.69 11.61 -4.22
C PHE A 55 20.74 12.80 -4.15
N ASP A 56 20.73 13.52 -3.02
CA ASP A 56 19.79 14.62 -2.81
C ASP A 56 20.45 16.01 -2.90
N GLY A 57 21.78 16.09 -3.02
CA GLY A 57 22.51 17.36 -3.13
C GLY A 57 22.49 18.21 -1.85
N LEU A 58 22.19 17.61 -0.70
CA LEU A 58 22.01 18.31 0.57
C LEU A 58 23.07 17.91 1.59
N ASP A 59 23.74 18.91 2.17
CA ASP A 59 24.68 18.69 3.26
C ASP A 59 23.92 18.71 4.59
N LEU A 60 23.68 17.52 5.14
CA LEU A 60 23.07 17.32 6.43
C LEU A 60 24.12 16.89 7.46
N ASP A 61 23.79 17.11 8.72
CA ASP A 61 24.51 16.62 9.88
C ASP A 61 23.54 15.87 10.81
N GLU A 62 24.06 15.35 11.93
CA GLU A 62 23.26 14.60 12.90
C GLU A 62 22.09 15.42 13.48
N ASN A 63 22.28 16.74 13.65
CA ASN A 63 21.29 17.63 14.27
C ASN A 63 20.18 18.04 13.30
N SER A 64 20.48 18.10 12.00
CA SER A 64 19.55 18.48 10.93
C SER A 64 18.84 17.28 10.30
N LEU A 65 19.26 16.05 10.62
CA LEU A 65 18.60 14.84 10.15
C LEU A 65 17.19 14.68 10.70
N ARG A 66 17.01 14.97 12.00
CA ARG A 66 15.69 14.91 12.66
C ARG A 66 14.96 16.24 12.47
N VAL A 67 13.68 16.20 12.11
CA VAL A 67 12.82 17.39 12.19
C VAL A 67 12.48 17.62 13.65
N SER A 68 12.79 18.81 14.15
CA SER A 68 12.50 19.16 15.54
C SER A 68 11.00 19.41 15.76
N GLU A 69 10.53 19.23 16.99
CA GLU A 69 9.14 19.54 17.36
C GLU A 69 8.78 21.00 17.03
N ALA A 70 9.70 21.94 17.26
CA ALA A 70 9.50 23.34 16.95
C ALA A 70 9.30 23.59 15.45
N GLU A 71 10.02 22.86 14.59
CA GLU A 71 9.85 22.93 13.13
C GLU A 71 8.51 22.32 12.69
N ILE A 72 8.10 21.19 13.30
CA ILE A 72 6.79 20.57 13.04
C ILE A 72 5.67 21.55 13.40
N GLU A 73 5.72 22.14 14.60
CA GLU A 73 4.74 23.11 15.08
C GLU A 73 4.69 24.36 14.20
N ALA A 74 5.85 24.93 13.87
CA ALA A 74 5.92 26.11 13.01
C ALA A 74 5.41 25.81 11.59
N GLY A 75 5.80 24.69 11.00
CA GLY A 75 5.35 24.25 9.68
C GLY A 75 3.86 23.96 9.64
N ALA A 76 3.33 23.24 10.63
CA ALA A 76 1.90 22.96 10.73
C ALA A 76 1.08 24.25 10.88
N ARG A 77 1.55 25.22 11.67
CA ARG A 77 0.89 26.54 11.79
C ARG A 77 0.94 27.36 10.49
N ALA A 78 2.01 27.23 9.71
CA ALA A 78 2.15 27.90 8.42
C ALA A 78 1.29 27.27 7.31
N CYS A 79 0.68 26.11 7.55
CA CYS A 79 -0.23 25.49 6.60
C CYS A 79 -1.51 26.35 6.48
N PRO A 80 -1.97 26.68 5.26
CA PRO A 80 -3.19 27.46 5.07
C PRO A 80 -4.38 26.81 5.78
N GLU A 81 -5.22 27.63 6.41
CA GLU A 81 -6.36 27.17 7.21
C GLU A 81 -7.30 26.21 6.44
N PRO A 82 -7.73 26.49 5.20
CA PRO A 82 -8.56 25.55 4.44
C PRO A 82 -7.91 24.17 4.24
N VAL A 83 -6.59 24.13 4.07
CA VAL A 83 -5.82 22.89 3.92
C VAL A 83 -5.71 22.15 5.24
N ARG A 84 -5.51 22.86 6.35
CA ARG A 84 -5.51 22.25 7.69
C ARG A 84 -6.86 21.65 8.05
N GLU A 85 -7.95 22.33 7.73
CA GLU A 85 -9.32 21.83 7.93
C GLU A 85 -9.56 20.57 7.09
N ALA A 86 -9.15 20.57 5.82
CA ALA A 86 -9.23 19.39 4.96
C ALA A 86 -8.41 18.21 5.48
N ILE A 87 -7.18 18.46 5.97
CA ILE A 87 -6.33 17.45 6.61
C ILE A 87 -7.00 16.88 7.86
N ALA A 88 -7.56 17.74 8.72
CA ALA A 88 -8.25 17.29 9.92
C ALA A 88 -9.49 16.45 9.59
N PHE A 89 -10.27 16.89 8.60
CA PHE A 89 -11.43 16.17 8.09
C PHE A 89 -11.04 14.78 7.54
N ALA A 90 -10.03 14.73 6.67
CA ALA A 90 -9.50 13.48 6.11
C ALA A 90 -9.02 12.53 7.21
N ALA A 91 -8.20 13.03 8.15
CA ALA A 91 -7.66 12.24 9.25
C ALA A 91 -8.78 11.60 10.09
N GLU A 92 -9.86 12.34 10.36
CA GLU A 92 -10.99 11.80 11.13
C GLU A 92 -11.79 10.75 10.35
N ARG A 93 -12.00 10.95 9.05
CA ARG A 93 -12.67 9.94 8.22
C ARG A 93 -11.87 8.66 8.11
N ILE A 94 -10.55 8.77 7.90
CA ILE A 94 -9.63 7.62 7.87
C ILE A 94 -9.62 6.90 9.22
N ARG A 95 -9.56 7.65 10.33
CA ARG A 95 -9.60 7.11 11.70
C ARG A 95 -10.89 6.33 11.95
N SER A 96 -12.04 6.91 11.60
CA SER A 96 -13.36 6.30 11.78
C SER A 96 -13.49 4.99 10.99
N TYR A 97 -13.00 4.96 9.75
CA TYR A 97 -13.01 3.76 8.92
C TYR A 97 -12.14 2.65 9.49
N HIS A 98 -10.88 2.94 9.83
CA HIS A 98 -9.94 1.92 10.32
C HIS A 98 -10.27 1.44 11.74
N ALA A 99 -10.87 2.27 12.59
CA ALA A 99 -11.29 1.86 13.94
C ALA A 99 -12.34 0.74 13.91
N ARG A 100 -13.20 0.71 12.87
CA ARG A 100 -14.21 -0.35 12.67
C ARG A 100 -13.61 -1.71 12.30
N GLN A 101 -12.36 -1.75 11.86
CA GLN A 101 -11.67 -2.97 11.46
C GLN A 101 -11.06 -3.75 12.64
N ARG A 102 -11.16 -3.23 13.88
CA ARG A 102 -10.50 -3.85 15.04
C ARG A 102 -10.99 -5.27 15.27
N PRO A 103 -10.11 -6.29 15.17
CA PRO A 103 -10.50 -7.66 15.44
C PRO A 103 -10.66 -7.90 16.95
N ALA A 104 -11.51 -8.86 17.29
CA ALA A 104 -11.62 -9.36 18.66
C ALA A 104 -10.61 -10.48 18.92
N ASP A 105 -10.09 -10.51 20.13
CA ASP A 105 -9.45 -11.69 20.70
C ASP A 105 -10.47 -12.81 20.87
N LEU A 106 -10.02 -14.06 20.82
CA LEU A 106 -10.87 -15.21 21.09
C LEU A 106 -10.15 -16.20 21.99
N ARG A 107 -10.89 -16.75 22.97
CA ARG A 107 -10.52 -17.95 23.71
C ARG A 107 -11.74 -18.85 23.79
N PHE A 108 -11.53 -20.15 23.61
CA PHE A 108 -12.57 -21.17 23.67
C PHE A 108 -11.97 -22.49 24.13
N THR A 109 -12.80 -23.38 24.68
CA THR A 109 -12.42 -24.75 25.03
C THR A 109 -13.04 -25.70 24.02
N ASP A 110 -12.22 -26.57 23.43
CA ASP A 110 -12.69 -27.57 22.47
C ASP A 110 -13.25 -28.83 23.16
N GLU A 111 -13.72 -29.78 22.35
CA GLU A 111 -14.27 -31.07 22.83
C GLU A 111 -13.21 -31.94 23.51
N ALA A 112 -11.93 -31.73 23.19
CA ALA A 112 -10.81 -32.37 23.86
C ALA A 112 -10.43 -31.66 25.17
N GLY A 113 -11.20 -30.66 25.62
CA GLY A 113 -10.97 -29.90 26.85
C GLY A 113 -9.75 -28.97 26.78
N VAL A 114 -9.20 -28.73 25.59
CA VAL A 114 -8.07 -27.84 25.38
C VAL A 114 -8.60 -26.43 25.27
N GLU A 115 -8.04 -25.48 26.03
CA GLU A 115 -8.29 -24.07 25.76
C GLU A 115 -7.39 -23.60 24.62
N LEU A 116 -8.02 -23.16 23.54
CA LEU A 116 -7.40 -22.59 22.36
C LEU A 116 -7.83 -21.14 22.21
N GLY A 117 -7.02 -20.36 21.52
CA GLY A 117 -7.38 -19.00 21.23
C GLY A 117 -6.30 -18.23 20.50
N TRP A 118 -6.56 -16.94 20.36
CA TRP A 118 -5.61 -15.99 19.84
C TRP A 118 -5.83 -14.61 20.44
N ARG A 119 -4.75 -13.84 20.46
CA ARG A 119 -4.74 -12.43 20.86
C ARG A 119 -4.13 -11.56 19.76
N TRP A 120 -4.72 -10.41 19.50
CA TRP A 120 -4.18 -9.37 18.64
C TRP A 120 -3.41 -8.33 19.46
N THR A 121 -2.22 -7.98 19.01
CA THR A 121 -1.38 -6.95 19.64
C THR A 121 -0.81 -6.04 18.56
N PRO A 122 -0.75 -4.71 18.77
CA PRO A 122 -0.06 -3.83 17.84
C PRO A 122 1.43 -4.15 17.74
N LEU A 123 2.03 -3.74 16.63
CA LEU A 123 3.49 -3.65 16.50
C LEU A 123 4.01 -2.55 17.43
N GLU A 124 5.25 -2.68 17.91
CA GLU A 124 5.83 -1.70 18.85
C GLU A 124 6.29 -0.46 18.09
N ALA A 125 6.96 -0.65 16.95
CA ALA A 125 7.46 0.43 16.11
C ALA A 125 7.23 0.20 14.62
N VAL A 126 6.83 1.25 13.90
CA VAL A 126 6.60 1.19 12.45
C VAL A 126 7.26 2.38 11.76
N GLY A 127 7.90 2.10 10.63
CA GLY A 127 8.44 3.10 9.74
C GLY A 127 7.46 3.40 8.61
N ILE A 128 7.14 4.67 8.37
CA ILE A 128 6.36 5.09 7.21
C ILE A 128 7.29 5.81 6.24
N TYR A 129 7.33 5.35 4.99
CA TYR A 129 8.02 6.04 3.91
C TYR A 129 7.04 6.98 3.22
N VAL A 130 7.37 8.27 3.19
CA VAL A 130 6.58 9.29 2.50
C VAL A 130 7.40 9.82 1.33
N PRO A 131 6.96 9.63 0.08
CA PRO A 131 7.66 10.15 -1.08
C PRO A 131 7.80 11.67 -1.04
N GLY A 132 8.85 12.17 -1.70
CA GLY A 132 9.10 13.59 -1.94
C GLY A 132 9.65 13.81 -3.35
N GLY A 133 9.96 15.07 -3.69
CA GLY A 133 10.50 15.44 -5.00
C GLY A 133 9.45 16.06 -5.92
N ARG A 134 8.69 15.23 -6.67
CA ARG A 134 7.72 15.70 -7.70
C ARG A 134 6.53 16.48 -7.11
N ALA A 135 6.03 16.04 -5.97
CA ALA A 135 4.96 16.72 -5.22
C ALA A 135 5.10 16.44 -3.72
N ALA A 136 4.28 17.09 -2.91
CA ALA A 136 4.12 16.78 -1.50
C ALA A 136 2.82 16.02 -1.27
N TYR A 137 2.90 14.95 -0.49
CA TYR A 137 1.81 14.01 -0.30
C TYR A 137 1.33 13.98 1.16
N PRO A 138 0.61 15.01 1.65
CA PRO A 138 0.02 14.97 2.98
C PRO A 138 -1.00 13.82 3.12
N SER A 139 -1.69 13.43 2.03
CA SER A 139 -2.58 12.26 2.01
C SER A 139 -1.84 10.97 2.34
N THR A 140 -0.68 10.70 1.71
CA THR A 140 0.14 9.52 2.01
C THR A 140 0.59 9.48 3.46
N VAL A 141 0.89 10.63 4.08
CA VAL A 141 1.17 10.69 5.52
C VAL A 141 -0.04 10.18 6.32
N LEU A 142 -1.23 10.72 6.06
CA LEU A 142 -2.46 10.32 6.77
C LEU A 142 -2.75 8.83 6.57
N MET A 143 -2.69 8.36 5.33
CA MET A 143 -3.06 6.98 4.96
C MET A 143 -2.10 5.93 5.54
N ASN A 144 -0.83 6.29 5.79
CA ASN A 144 0.12 5.38 6.45
C ASN A 144 0.08 5.50 7.99
N ALA A 145 0.05 6.71 8.53
CA ALA A 145 0.18 6.93 9.98
C ALA A 145 -1.12 6.73 10.75
N VAL A 146 -2.28 7.17 10.21
CA VAL A 146 -3.55 7.10 10.96
C VAL A 146 -3.91 5.65 11.31
N PRO A 147 -3.85 4.65 10.40
CA PRO A 147 -4.15 3.27 10.76
C PRO A 147 -3.18 2.68 11.79
N ALA A 148 -1.90 3.05 11.74
CA ALA A 148 -0.90 2.64 12.73
C ALA A 148 -1.23 3.21 14.13
N ALA A 149 -1.56 4.49 14.19
CA ALA A 149 -1.98 5.15 15.43
C ALA A 149 -3.27 4.54 15.97
N VAL A 150 -4.25 4.25 15.10
CA VAL A 150 -5.50 3.57 15.50
C VAL A 150 -5.21 2.17 16.01
N ALA A 151 -4.30 1.40 15.39
CA ALA A 151 -3.94 0.07 15.86
C ALA A 151 -3.35 0.08 17.29
N GLY A 152 -2.69 1.19 17.65
CA GLY A 152 -2.03 1.39 18.94
C GLY A 152 -0.51 1.24 18.86
N VAL A 153 0.08 1.48 17.68
CA VAL A 153 1.54 1.51 17.52
C VAL A 153 2.12 2.68 18.31
N GLU A 154 3.08 2.41 19.20
CA GLU A 154 3.62 3.42 20.13
C GLU A 154 4.64 4.35 19.44
N ARG A 155 5.39 3.83 18.47
CA ARG A 155 6.42 4.58 17.75
C ARG A 155 6.22 4.52 16.24
N ILE A 156 5.80 5.64 15.65
CA ILE A 156 5.66 5.84 14.22
C ILE A 156 6.79 6.79 13.76
N ALA A 157 7.75 6.23 13.02
CA ALA A 157 8.87 6.97 12.45
C ALA A 157 8.61 7.25 10.97
N MET A 158 8.47 8.53 10.61
CA MET A 158 8.35 8.96 9.23
C MET A 158 9.72 9.26 8.63
N VAL A 159 10.00 8.69 7.47
CA VAL A 159 11.14 9.07 6.63
C VAL A 159 10.62 9.72 5.36
N THR A 160 11.28 10.78 4.93
CA THR A 160 10.94 11.53 3.72
C THR A 160 12.23 12.10 3.13
N PRO A 161 12.37 12.18 1.79
CA PRO A 161 13.55 12.78 1.16
C PRO A 161 13.94 14.13 1.78
N PRO A 162 15.24 14.40 1.91
CA PRO A 162 15.73 15.58 2.59
C PRO A 162 15.33 16.87 1.87
N GLY A 163 15.25 17.96 2.65
CA GLY A 163 14.85 19.27 2.18
C GLY A 163 13.86 19.95 3.12
N ARG A 164 13.33 21.11 2.69
CA ARG A 164 12.30 21.82 3.43
C ARG A 164 10.96 21.10 3.25
N LEU A 165 10.48 20.47 4.31
CA LEU A 165 9.17 19.82 4.30
C LEU A 165 8.06 20.86 4.14
N GLN A 166 7.08 20.54 3.30
CA GLN A 166 5.95 21.43 3.07
C GLN A 166 5.06 21.54 4.32
N PRO A 167 4.48 22.73 4.60
CA PRO A 167 3.57 22.93 5.72
C PRO A 167 2.46 21.89 5.82
N ALA A 168 1.88 21.48 4.69
CA ALA A 168 0.81 20.48 4.65
C ALA A 168 1.28 19.09 5.12
N VAL A 169 2.50 18.66 4.78
CA VAL A 169 3.07 17.38 5.23
C VAL A 169 3.29 17.39 6.75
N LEU A 170 3.80 18.49 7.29
CA LEU A 170 3.99 18.64 8.74
C LEU A 170 2.67 18.70 9.50
N ALA A 171 1.66 19.40 8.95
CA ALA A 171 0.31 19.41 9.50
C ALA A 171 -0.32 18.01 9.49
N ALA A 172 -0.16 17.25 8.41
CA ALA A 172 -0.65 15.87 8.30
C ALA A 172 0.06 14.93 9.28
N ALA A 173 1.39 15.00 9.39
CA ALA A 173 2.16 14.18 10.33
C ALA A 173 1.72 14.40 11.77
N LYS A 174 1.49 15.67 12.16
CA LYS A 174 0.95 16.02 13.46
C LYS A 174 -0.48 15.49 13.66
N ALA A 175 -1.37 15.69 12.68
CA ALA A 175 -2.76 15.23 12.76
C ALA A 175 -2.90 13.70 12.81
N ALA A 176 -1.94 12.98 12.21
CA ALA A 176 -1.91 11.52 12.18
C ALA A 176 -1.19 10.89 13.38
N GLY A 177 -0.51 11.69 14.21
CA GLY A 177 0.20 11.20 15.40
C GLY A 177 1.53 10.54 15.07
N VAL A 178 2.32 11.09 14.15
CA VAL A 178 3.72 10.69 13.91
C VAL A 178 4.62 11.20 15.04
N GLN A 179 5.50 10.36 15.61
CA GLN A 179 6.38 10.73 16.74
C GLN A 179 7.77 11.20 16.30
N GLU A 180 8.27 10.71 15.16
CA GLU A 180 9.60 11.03 14.67
C GLU A 180 9.55 11.31 13.18
N ILE A 181 10.24 12.35 12.72
CA ILE A 181 10.38 12.64 11.29
C ILE A 181 11.86 12.80 10.97
N TRP A 182 12.32 12.07 9.95
CA TRP A 182 13.70 12.02 9.50
C TRP A 182 13.81 12.45 8.04
N ARG A 183 14.73 13.37 7.76
CA ARG A 183 15.06 13.90 6.42
C ARG A 183 15.98 12.92 5.68
N VAL A 184 15.46 11.74 5.35
CA VAL A 184 16.17 10.70 4.60
C VAL A 184 15.19 10.03 3.64
N GLY A 185 15.56 9.92 2.37
CA GLY A 185 14.77 9.25 1.33
C GLY A 185 15.42 7.97 0.81
N GLY A 186 14.82 7.38 -0.23
CA GLY A 186 15.44 6.31 -1.02
C GLY A 186 15.69 4.99 -0.27
N ALA A 187 16.56 4.16 -0.84
CA ALA A 187 16.93 2.86 -0.28
C ALA A 187 17.66 2.98 1.06
N GLN A 188 18.40 4.08 1.27
CA GLN A 188 19.12 4.38 2.50
C GLN A 188 18.16 4.64 3.68
N ALA A 189 17.01 5.27 3.45
CA ALA A 189 15.99 5.45 4.47
C ALA A 189 15.36 4.11 4.89
N VAL A 190 15.06 3.25 3.92
CA VAL A 190 14.54 1.89 4.18
C VAL A 190 15.55 1.08 4.97
N ALA A 191 16.83 1.13 4.59
CA ALA A 191 17.91 0.46 5.32
C ALA A 191 18.06 0.98 6.77
N ALA A 192 17.98 2.29 6.97
CA ALA A 192 18.04 2.91 8.30
C ALA A 192 16.87 2.48 9.20
N LEU A 193 15.66 2.40 8.64
CA LEU A 193 14.50 1.89 9.38
C LEU A 193 14.62 0.38 9.67
N ALA A 194 15.21 -0.40 8.76
CA ALA A 194 15.33 -1.84 8.95
C ALA A 194 16.41 -2.23 9.97
N TYR A 195 17.57 -1.55 9.95
CA TYR A 195 18.75 -1.97 10.70
C TYR A 195 19.20 -0.96 11.77
N GLY A 196 18.61 0.23 11.78
CA GLY A 196 19.11 1.36 12.55
C GLY A 196 20.31 2.04 11.87
N ALA A 197 20.46 3.34 12.10
CA ALA A 197 21.60 4.13 11.61
C ALA A 197 21.77 5.40 12.46
N GLY A 198 22.71 5.35 13.41
CA GLY A 198 22.93 6.43 14.38
C GLY A 198 21.68 6.71 15.22
N PRO A 199 21.07 7.92 15.15
CA PRO A 199 19.91 8.26 15.96
C PRO A 199 18.60 7.61 15.48
N ILE A 200 18.57 7.05 14.26
CA ILE A 200 17.40 6.31 13.74
C ILE A 200 17.43 4.90 14.31
N ARG A 201 16.50 4.58 15.22
CA ARG A 201 16.31 3.23 15.75
C ARG A 201 15.50 2.37 14.77
N PRO A 202 15.79 1.06 14.65
CA PRO A 202 15.05 0.16 13.77
C PRO A 202 13.57 0.05 14.16
N VAL A 203 12.74 -0.43 13.24
CA VAL A 203 11.29 -0.63 13.38
C VAL A 203 10.90 -2.08 13.07
N ASP A 204 9.70 -2.52 13.45
CA ASP A 204 9.23 -3.89 13.19
C ASP A 204 8.69 -4.07 11.77
N LYS A 205 8.12 -3.01 11.19
CA LYS A 205 7.54 -3.02 9.84
C LYS A 205 7.75 -1.67 9.15
N ILE A 206 7.96 -1.70 7.83
CA ILE A 206 8.07 -0.51 6.97
C ILE A 206 6.89 -0.50 6.00
N VAL A 207 6.15 0.59 5.95
CA VAL A 207 5.01 0.78 5.04
C VAL A 207 5.17 2.03 4.18
N GLY A 208 4.39 2.12 3.12
CA GLY A 208 4.32 3.30 2.26
C GLY A 208 4.89 3.05 0.86
N PRO A 209 4.31 3.71 -0.16
CA PRO A 209 4.76 3.58 -1.54
C PRO A 209 6.09 4.31 -1.74
N GLY A 210 6.82 3.95 -2.78
CA GLY A 210 8.05 4.63 -3.16
C GLY A 210 8.47 4.27 -4.57
N ASN A 211 9.53 4.92 -5.05
CA ASN A 211 10.06 4.63 -6.37
C ASN A 211 10.72 3.24 -6.42
N ALA A 212 11.17 2.88 -7.63
CA ALA A 212 12.04 1.76 -7.95
C ALA A 212 13.04 1.33 -6.84
N PHE A 213 13.83 2.27 -6.31
CA PHE A 213 14.87 2.01 -5.33
C PHE A 213 14.29 1.67 -3.95
N VAL A 214 13.21 2.36 -3.55
CA VAL A 214 12.51 2.10 -2.29
C VAL A 214 11.85 0.72 -2.33
N THR A 215 11.15 0.39 -3.42
CA THR A 215 10.52 -0.93 -3.61
C THR A 215 11.56 -2.05 -3.60
N ALA A 216 12.68 -1.89 -4.31
CA ALA A 216 13.78 -2.86 -4.29
C ALA A 216 14.42 -2.99 -2.89
N ALA A 217 14.54 -1.88 -2.15
CA ALA A 217 15.07 -1.92 -0.78
C ALA A 217 14.11 -2.67 0.16
N LYS A 218 12.80 -2.36 0.10
CA LYS A 218 11.76 -3.06 0.88
C LYS A 218 11.80 -4.57 0.64
N ARG A 219 11.91 -4.99 -0.62
CA ARG A 219 12.05 -6.40 -1.00
C ARG A 219 13.22 -7.09 -0.28
N ARG A 220 14.35 -6.41 -0.15
CA ARG A 220 15.58 -6.98 0.43
C ARG A 220 15.65 -6.96 1.94
N VAL A 221 15.00 -6.01 2.58
CA VAL A 221 14.93 -5.96 4.05
C VAL A 221 13.82 -6.83 4.61
N TYR A 222 12.90 -7.33 3.76
CA TYR A 222 11.87 -8.26 4.17
C TYR A 222 12.46 -9.51 4.83
N GLY A 223 11.95 -9.84 6.02
CA GLY A 223 12.46 -10.91 6.88
C GLY A 223 13.34 -10.41 8.03
N ALA A 224 14.03 -9.27 7.85
CA ALA A 224 14.57 -8.52 8.98
C ALA A 224 13.50 -7.62 9.60
N VAL A 225 12.65 -7.04 8.75
CA VAL A 225 11.44 -6.30 9.11
C VAL A 225 10.26 -6.76 8.25
N GLY A 226 9.04 -6.52 8.72
CA GLY A 226 7.86 -6.63 7.88
C GLY A 226 7.83 -5.54 6.81
N ILE A 227 7.12 -5.80 5.71
CA ILE A 227 6.69 -4.77 4.75
C ILE A 227 5.20 -4.93 4.47
N ASP A 228 4.53 -3.86 4.04
CA ASP A 228 3.16 -3.89 3.51
C ASP A 228 3.09 -4.60 2.15
N ALA A 229 3.67 -3.98 1.12
CA ALA A 229 3.62 -4.44 -0.25
C ALA A 229 4.79 -3.85 -1.06
N LEU A 230 5.02 -4.45 -2.23
CA LEU A 230 5.93 -3.91 -3.23
C LEU A 230 5.13 -3.07 -4.21
N ALA A 231 5.22 -1.74 -4.05
CA ALA A 231 4.54 -0.81 -4.94
C ALA A 231 5.15 -0.86 -6.35
N GLY A 232 4.28 -1.03 -7.33
CA GLY A 232 4.53 -0.84 -8.76
C GLY A 232 3.82 0.42 -9.25
N PRO A 233 3.74 0.63 -10.58
CA PRO A 233 3.00 1.76 -11.14
C PRO A 233 1.52 1.68 -10.80
N SER A 234 0.91 2.84 -10.54
CA SER A 234 -0.49 2.98 -10.15
C SER A 234 -1.44 2.73 -11.33
N GLU A 235 -2.65 2.25 -11.04
CA GLU A 235 -3.60 1.79 -12.06
C GLU A 235 -5.06 2.13 -11.74
N ILE A 236 -5.84 2.49 -12.76
CA ILE A 236 -7.30 2.64 -12.67
C ILE A 236 -8.00 1.89 -13.82
N VAL A 237 -9.10 1.22 -13.50
CA VAL A 237 -10.07 0.71 -14.47
C VAL A 237 -11.40 1.41 -14.27
N VAL A 238 -11.90 2.11 -15.30
CA VAL A 238 -13.22 2.74 -15.27
C VAL A 238 -14.17 1.91 -16.13
N VAL A 239 -15.19 1.32 -15.52
CA VAL A 239 -16.28 0.59 -16.19
C VAL A 239 -17.47 1.55 -16.33
N ALA A 240 -17.80 1.94 -17.56
CA ALA A 240 -18.78 3.00 -17.82
C ALA A 240 -19.72 2.66 -18.99
N ASP A 241 -21.00 2.98 -18.84
CA ASP A 241 -21.99 2.99 -19.93
C ASP A 241 -22.03 4.34 -20.66
N GLY A 242 -22.78 4.41 -21.77
CA GLY A 242 -22.97 5.63 -22.56
C GLY A 242 -23.82 6.73 -21.89
N ALA A 243 -24.39 6.48 -20.70
CA ALA A 243 -25.18 7.47 -19.95
C ALA A 243 -24.31 8.39 -19.08
N ASN A 244 -22.99 8.20 -19.07
CA ASN A 244 -22.06 9.10 -18.42
C ASN A 244 -21.77 10.36 -19.23
N ARG A 245 -21.29 11.38 -18.52
CA ARG A 245 -20.60 12.50 -19.13
C ARG A 245 -19.19 12.05 -19.56
N PRO A 246 -18.83 12.14 -20.86
CA PRO A 246 -17.50 11.72 -21.30
C PRO A 246 -16.35 12.50 -20.66
N ASP A 247 -16.60 13.76 -20.29
CA ASP A 247 -15.63 14.62 -19.64
C ASP A 247 -15.36 14.24 -18.17
N TRP A 248 -16.31 13.58 -17.50
CA TRP A 248 -16.09 13.03 -16.16
C TRP A 248 -15.17 11.81 -16.23
N ILE A 249 -15.51 10.84 -17.10
CA ILE A 249 -14.70 9.63 -17.29
C ILE A 249 -13.28 9.98 -17.78
N ALA A 250 -13.14 10.99 -18.65
CA ALA A 250 -11.83 11.48 -19.05
C ALA A 250 -11.03 12.05 -17.86
N ALA A 251 -11.69 12.77 -16.94
CA ALA A 251 -11.04 13.29 -15.75
C ALA A 251 -10.61 12.17 -14.79
N ASP A 252 -11.43 11.13 -14.61
CA ASP A 252 -11.11 9.97 -13.77
C ASP A 252 -9.93 9.15 -14.35
N LEU A 253 -9.88 8.96 -15.67
CA LEU A 253 -8.73 8.33 -16.32
C LEU A 253 -7.46 9.17 -16.17
N LEU A 254 -7.58 10.50 -16.28
CA LEU A 254 -6.45 11.43 -16.17
C LEU A 254 -5.97 11.62 -14.74
N SER A 255 -6.84 11.50 -13.74
CA SER A 255 -6.45 11.64 -12.34
C SER A 255 -5.41 10.61 -11.95
N GLN A 256 -5.52 9.37 -12.45
CA GLN A 256 -4.48 8.36 -12.25
C GLN A 256 -3.25 8.59 -13.15
N ALA A 257 -3.47 8.98 -14.41
CA ALA A 257 -2.39 9.13 -15.39
C ALA A 257 -1.36 10.21 -14.99
N GLU A 258 -1.76 11.22 -14.22
CA GLU A 258 -0.86 12.29 -13.79
C GLU A 258 0.13 11.89 -12.68
N HIS A 259 -0.07 10.77 -11.99
CA HIS A 259 0.79 10.35 -10.88
C HIS A 259 2.20 9.97 -11.33
N ASP A 260 2.29 9.20 -12.43
CA ASP A 260 3.57 8.74 -12.98
C ASP A 260 3.42 8.43 -14.48
N PRO A 261 4.43 8.73 -15.32
CA PRO A 261 4.41 8.32 -16.73
C PRO A 261 4.21 6.82 -16.98
N ALA A 262 4.49 5.96 -16.00
CA ALA A 262 4.24 4.52 -16.07
C ALA A 262 2.86 4.09 -15.52
N ALA A 263 2.06 5.01 -14.99
CA ALA A 263 0.70 4.74 -14.53
C ALA A 263 -0.19 4.28 -15.70
N GLN A 264 -1.26 3.56 -15.40
CA GLN A 264 -2.16 3.00 -16.41
C GLN A 264 -3.62 3.31 -16.12
N SER A 265 -4.30 3.82 -17.16
CA SER A 265 -5.73 4.11 -17.12
C SER A 265 -6.46 3.33 -18.21
N ILE A 266 -7.48 2.57 -17.81
CA ILE A 266 -8.21 1.67 -18.70
C ILE A 266 -9.70 2.02 -18.66
N LEU A 267 -10.30 2.26 -19.83
CA LEU A 267 -11.75 2.34 -19.98
C LEU A 267 -12.32 1.01 -20.44
N ILE A 268 -13.35 0.49 -19.78
CA ILE A 268 -14.19 -0.61 -20.25
C ILE A 268 -15.60 -0.08 -20.50
N THR A 269 -16.11 -0.22 -21.72
CA THR A 269 -17.45 0.26 -22.07
C THR A 269 -18.09 -0.61 -23.16
N ASP A 270 -19.42 -0.65 -23.21
CA ASP A 270 -20.19 -1.32 -24.26
C ASP A 270 -20.57 -0.38 -25.43
N ASP A 271 -20.22 0.91 -25.33
CA ASP A 271 -20.54 1.94 -26.32
C ASP A 271 -19.27 2.51 -26.97
N GLU A 272 -19.04 2.11 -28.22
CA GLU A 272 -17.91 2.54 -29.05
C GLU A 272 -17.94 4.05 -29.39
N VAL A 273 -19.12 4.65 -29.51
CA VAL A 273 -19.28 6.09 -29.75
C VAL A 273 -18.96 6.87 -28.47
N PHE A 274 -19.43 6.38 -27.33
CA PHE A 274 -19.08 6.93 -26.03
C PHE A 274 -17.57 6.89 -25.78
N ALA A 275 -16.92 5.74 -26.05
CA ALA A 275 -15.47 5.60 -25.94
C ALA A 275 -14.72 6.68 -26.73
N SER A 276 -15.09 6.89 -28.00
CA SER A 276 -14.48 7.93 -28.83
C SER A 276 -14.72 9.36 -28.31
N ARG A 277 -15.85 9.62 -27.65
CA ARG A 277 -16.10 10.90 -26.97
C ARG A 277 -15.24 11.08 -25.72
N VAL A 278 -14.99 10.01 -24.97
CA VAL A 278 -14.07 10.04 -23.82
C VAL A 278 -12.64 10.32 -24.29
N GLU A 279 -12.18 9.64 -25.35
CA GLU A 279 -10.84 9.87 -25.93
C GLU A 279 -10.64 11.33 -26.36
N ALA A 280 -11.65 11.94 -26.99
CA ALA A 280 -11.61 13.37 -27.35
C ALA A 280 -11.54 14.26 -26.11
N ALA A 281 -12.35 13.98 -25.08
CA ALA A 281 -12.32 14.74 -23.83
C ALA A 281 -10.98 14.60 -23.08
N VAL A 282 -10.33 13.43 -23.13
CA VAL A 282 -8.97 13.23 -22.60
C VAL A 282 -7.98 14.14 -23.32
N ALA A 283 -8.01 14.15 -24.66
CA ALA A 283 -7.13 15.00 -25.45
C ALA A 283 -7.32 16.49 -25.13
N ASP A 284 -8.56 16.94 -24.96
CA ASP A 284 -8.87 18.33 -24.62
C ASP A 284 -8.34 18.69 -23.22
N GLN A 285 -8.61 17.87 -22.21
CA GLN A 285 -8.21 18.14 -20.83
C GLN A 285 -6.68 18.17 -20.65
N LEU A 286 -5.95 17.28 -21.33
CA LEU A 286 -4.48 17.25 -21.33
C LEU A 286 -3.83 18.58 -21.73
N THR A 287 -4.52 19.42 -22.51
CA THR A 287 -4.00 20.74 -22.90
C THR A 287 -4.03 21.78 -21.77
N THR A 288 -4.80 21.52 -20.72
CA THR A 288 -5.05 22.48 -19.62
C THR A 288 -4.39 22.08 -18.30
N LEU A 289 -4.07 20.80 -18.12
CA LEU A 289 -3.43 20.29 -16.90
C LEU A 289 -1.96 20.71 -16.83
N SER A 290 -1.54 21.23 -15.67
CA SER A 290 -0.13 21.52 -15.41
C SER A 290 0.75 20.26 -15.42
N THR A 291 0.16 19.12 -15.07
CA THR A 291 0.72 17.75 -15.12
C THR A 291 0.54 17.09 -16.49
N GLY A 292 0.00 17.80 -17.49
CA GLY A 292 -0.41 17.24 -18.77
C GLY A 292 0.69 16.51 -19.54
N LYS A 293 1.98 16.84 -19.33
CA LYS A 293 3.11 16.12 -19.95
C LYS A 293 3.22 14.67 -19.45
N ASP A 294 3.15 14.47 -18.14
CA ASP A 294 3.29 13.15 -17.52
C ASP A 294 2.02 12.32 -17.77
N ALA A 295 0.84 12.94 -17.60
CA ALA A 295 -0.44 12.33 -17.94
C ALA A 295 -0.55 11.92 -19.41
N ALA A 296 -0.05 12.75 -20.34
CA ALA A 296 -0.03 12.40 -21.77
C ALA A 296 0.91 11.24 -22.08
N ALA A 297 2.05 11.14 -21.37
CA ALA A 297 2.96 10.01 -21.53
C ALA A 297 2.32 8.70 -21.04
N SER A 298 1.73 8.71 -19.84
CA SER A 298 0.99 7.58 -19.29
C SER A 298 -0.15 7.14 -20.21
N TRP A 299 -1.02 8.07 -20.63
CA TRP A 299 -2.15 7.75 -21.50
C TRP A 299 -1.70 7.22 -22.88
N ARG A 300 -0.65 7.80 -23.47
CA ARG A 300 -0.13 7.36 -24.76
C ARG A 300 0.44 5.95 -24.68
N ASP A 301 1.25 5.65 -23.67
CA ASP A 301 2.06 4.43 -23.64
C ASP A 301 1.34 3.25 -22.97
N HIS A 302 0.49 3.54 -21.97
CA HIS A 302 -0.15 2.54 -21.11
C HIS A 302 -1.68 2.60 -21.10
N GLY A 303 -2.28 3.69 -21.58
CA GLY A 303 -3.73 3.85 -21.67
C GLY A 303 -4.39 2.83 -22.61
N ALA A 304 -5.57 2.34 -22.23
CA ALA A 304 -6.32 1.38 -23.04
C ALA A 304 -7.84 1.62 -23.00
N VAL A 305 -8.51 1.27 -24.09
CA VAL A 305 -9.96 1.21 -24.22
C VAL A 305 -10.37 -0.21 -24.60
N ILE A 306 -11.29 -0.80 -23.85
CA ILE A 306 -11.81 -2.14 -24.08
C ILE A 306 -13.31 -2.04 -24.36
N ILE A 307 -13.71 -2.36 -25.59
CA ILE A 307 -15.10 -2.42 -26.00
C ILE A 307 -15.64 -3.82 -25.71
N ALA A 308 -16.53 -3.92 -24.73
CA ALA A 308 -17.10 -5.18 -24.27
C ALA A 308 -18.50 -4.96 -23.66
N PRO A 309 -19.43 -5.94 -23.75
CA PRO A 309 -20.67 -5.89 -22.99
C PRO A 309 -20.40 -5.73 -21.49
N LEU A 310 -21.15 -4.87 -20.80
CA LEU A 310 -20.91 -4.58 -19.37
C LEU A 310 -21.01 -5.83 -18.48
N HIS A 311 -21.82 -6.82 -18.87
CA HIS A 311 -21.93 -8.07 -18.12
C HIS A 311 -20.65 -8.93 -18.13
N ASP A 312 -19.73 -8.69 -19.08
CA ASP A 312 -18.40 -9.32 -19.15
C ASP A 312 -17.33 -8.53 -18.39
N ALA A 313 -17.60 -7.27 -18.02
CA ALA A 313 -16.64 -6.39 -17.35
C ALA A 313 -16.02 -7.00 -16.07
N PRO A 314 -16.78 -7.68 -15.17
CA PRO A 314 -16.18 -8.28 -13.97
C PRO A 314 -15.07 -9.29 -14.28
N ARG A 315 -15.20 -10.08 -15.35
CA ARG A 315 -14.16 -11.04 -15.76
C ARG A 315 -12.91 -10.34 -16.26
N LEU A 316 -13.08 -9.22 -16.97
CA LEU A 316 -11.97 -8.40 -17.48
C LEU A 316 -11.26 -7.69 -16.32
N VAL A 317 -12.03 -7.12 -15.39
CA VAL A 317 -11.52 -6.52 -14.15
C VAL A 317 -10.74 -7.56 -13.33
N ASP A 318 -11.28 -8.75 -13.09
CA ASP A 318 -10.56 -9.83 -12.37
C ASP A 318 -9.25 -10.23 -13.06
N ARG A 319 -9.27 -10.22 -14.40
CA ARG A 319 -8.07 -10.49 -15.19
C ARG A 319 -7.07 -9.37 -15.15
N ILE A 320 -7.46 -8.11 -14.94
CA ILE A 320 -6.54 -6.96 -14.75
C ILE A 320 -6.07 -6.87 -13.30
N ALA A 321 -6.94 -7.21 -12.35
CA ALA A 321 -6.74 -7.09 -10.91
C ALA A 321 -6.19 -5.71 -10.50
N PRO A 322 -6.91 -4.63 -10.83
CA PRO A 322 -6.39 -3.27 -10.71
C PRO A 322 -6.26 -2.82 -9.25
N GLU A 323 -5.44 -1.79 -9.06
CA GLU A 323 -5.39 -1.02 -7.82
C GLU A 323 -6.75 -0.37 -7.53
N HIS A 324 -7.29 0.37 -8.50
CA HIS A 324 -8.61 1.01 -8.43
C HIS A 324 -9.55 0.52 -9.53
N VAL A 325 -10.83 0.32 -9.20
CA VAL A 325 -11.89 0.14 -10.20
C VAL A 325 -13.11 0.99 -9.89
N GLU A 326 -13.61 1.69 -10.90
CA GLU A 326 -14.85 2.45 -10.83
C GLU A 326 -15.96 1.74 -11.64
N PHE A 327 -17.16 1.69 -11.08
CA PHE A 327 -18.37 1.27 -11.77
C PHE A 327 -19.30 2.47 -11.94
N ALA A 328 -19.09 3.22 -13.01
CA ALA A 328 -19.88 4.38 -13.39
C ALA A 328 -21.11 3.96 -14.22
N VAL A 329 -22.01 3.20 -13.61
CA VAL A 329 -23.25 2.70 -14.23
C VAL A 329 -24.41 2.83 -13.25
N ASP A 330 -25.63 2.62 -13.73
CA ASP A 330 -26.78 2.44 -12.86
C ASP A 330 -26.74 1.03 -12.22
N ASP A 331 -27.18 0.90 -10.97
CA ASP A 331 -27.09 -0.32 -10.15
C ASP A 331 -25.68 -0.98 -10.14
N PRO A 332 -24.61 -0.23 -9.80
CA PRO A 332 -23.22 -0.66 -9.95
C PRO A 332 -22.88 -1.94 -9.15
N GLU A 333 -23.60 -2.21 -8.06
CA GLU A 333 -23.47 -3.43 -7.25
C GLU A 333 -23.64 -4.71 -8.08
N ARG A 334 -24.49 -4.68 -9.13
CA ARG A 334 -24.73 -5.84 -10.01
C ARG A 334 -23.46 -6.33 -10.72
N LEU A 335 -22.50 -5.43 -10.96
CA LEU A 335 -21.21 -5.76 -11.54
C LEU A 335 -20.16 -5.98 -10.45
N ALA A 336 -20.11 -5.09 -9.45
CA ALA A 336 -19.11 -5.12 -8.40
C ALA A 336 -19.14 -6.41 -7.57
N ASP A 337 -20.32 -6.96 -7.24
CA ASP A 337 -20.46 -8.20 -6.47
C ASP A 337 -19.87 -9.43 -7.16
N ARG A 338 -19.59 -9.34 -8.47
CA ARG A 338 -19.00 -10.40 -9.28
C ARG A 338 -17.48 -10.27 -9.41
N VAL A 339 -16.89 -9.16 -8.96
CA VAL A 339 -15.44 -8.93 -8.95
C VAL A 339 -14.81 -9.58 -7.73
N ARG A 340 -13.69 -10.25 -7.95
CA ARG A 340 -12.87 -10.90 -6.92
C ARG A 340 -11.57 -10.15 -6.68
N HIS A 341 -11.06 -9.43 -7.68
CA HIS A 341 -9.73 -8.82 -7.63
C HIS A 341 -9.80 -7.32 -7.96
N ALA A 342 -9.77 -6.50 -6.92
CA ALA A 342 -9.56 -5.06 -6.99
C ALA A 342 -8.98 -4.59 -5.65
N GLY A 343 -8.09 -3.59 -5.67
CA GLY A 343 -7.61 -2.96 -4.44
C GLY A 343 -8.73 -2.18 -3.75
N ALA A 344 -9.36 -1.26 -4.49
CA ALA A 344 -10.55 -0.53 -4.06
C ALA A 344 -11.59 -0.44 -5.18
N ILE A 345 -12.87 -0.46 -4.79
CA ILE A 345 -14.01 -0.39 -5.69
C ILE A 345 -14.80 0.89 -5.39
N PHE A 346 -15.03 1.69 -6.43
CA PHE A 346 -15.85 2.90 -6.38
C PHE A 346 -17.16 2.67 -7.15
N LEU A 347 -18.29 3.02 -6.52
CA LEU A 347 -19.61 2.67 -7.00
C LEU A 347 -20.43 3.92 -7.35
N GLY A 348 -20.84 4.00 -8.61
CA GLY A 348 -21.74 5.03 -9.11
C GLY A 348 -21.03 6.26 -9.68
N ARG A 349 -21.80 7.07 -10.42
CA ARG A 349 -21.31 8.17 -11.25
C ARG A 349 -20.73 9.38 -10.49
N HIS A 350 -20.80 9.38 -9.16
CA HIS A 350 -20.34 10.47 -8.28
C HIS A 350 -19.27 9.99 -7.29
N ALA A 351 -18.64 8.86 -7.56
CA ALA A 351 -17.57 8.28 -6.75
C ALA A 351 -16.27 8.20 -7.55
N PRO A 352 -15.64 9.33 -7.91
CA PRO A 352 -14.33 9.30 -8.56
C PRO A 352 -13.27 8.79 -7.58
N GLU A 353 -12.25 8.10 -8.09
CA GLU A 353 -11.12 7.55 -7.34
C GLU A 353 -10.54 8.57 -6.36
N ALA A 354 -10.40 9.82 -6.81
CA ALA A 354 -9.86 10.93 -6.03
C ALA A 354 -10.56 11.10 -4.66
N ILE A 355 -11.85 10.78 -4.52
CA ILE A 355 -12.50 10.86 -3.22
C ILE A 355 -11.92 9.83 -2.24
N GLY A 356 -11.56 8.63 -2.72
CA GLY A 356 -10.89 7.57 -1.97
C GLY A 356 -9.50 7.96 -1.52
N ASP A 357 -8.77 8.62 -2.41
CA ASP A 357 -7.39 9.07 -2.20
C ASP A 357 -7.22 10.10 -1.09
N TYR A 358 -8.27 10.87 -0.81
CA TYR A 358 -8.20 11.97 0.13
C TYR A 358 -9.14 11.84 1.33
N VAL A 359 -10.43 11.60 1.11
CA VAL A 359 -11.45 11.90 2.14
C VAL A 359 -12.49 10.83 2.39
N ALA A 360 -12.62 9.79 1.57
CA ALA A 360 -13.67 8.77 1.76
C ALA A 360 -13.53 8.06 3.11
N GLY A 361 -12.28 7.73 3.47
CA GLY A 361 -11.87 7.07 4.71
C GLY A 361 -11.17 5.72 4.49
N SER A 362 -11.39 5.08 3.34
CA SER A 362 -10.61 3.94 2.86
C SER A 362 -9.13 4.32 2.67
N ASN A 363 -8.26 3.33 2.51
CA ASN A 363 -6.83 3.56 2.35
C ASN A 363 -6.44 3.53 0.87
N HIS A 364 -5.63 4.49 0.43
CA HIS A 364 -5.11 4.55 -0.94
C HIS A 364 -3.75 3.85 -1.13
N VAL A 365 -3.15 3.31 -0.06
CA VAL A 365 -1.95 2.48 -0.20
C VAL A 365 -2.44 1.09 -0.58
N LEU A 366 -2.53 0.87 -1.88
CA LEU A 366 -3.25 -0.25 -2.48
C LEU A 366 -2.30 -1.17 -3.29
N PRO A 367 -2.74 -2.40 -3.55
CA PRO A 367 -1.93 -3.36 -4.28
C PRO A 367 -1.97 -3.07 -5.79
N THR A 368 -0.84 -2.66 -6.34
CA THR A 368 -0.62 -2.38 -7.77
C THR A 368 -0.12 -3.60 -8.54
N SER A 369 -0.06 -3.51 -9.88
CA SER A 369 0.60 -4.51 -10.74
C SER A 369 0.04 -5.91 -10.51
N ARG A 370 -1.29 -6.00 -10.49
CA ARG A 370 -2.06 -7.24 -10.31
C ARG A 370 -1.96 -7.87 -8.92
N ALA A 371 -1.32 -7.21 -7.96
CA ALA A 371 -1.19 -7.73 -6.60
C ALA A 371 -2.53 -7.84 -5.86
N ALA A 372 -3.58 -7.14 -6.31
CA ALA A 372 -4.95 -7.29 -5.80
C ALA A 372 -5.49 -8.74 -5.88
N ARG A 373 -4.81 -9.64 -6.62
CA ARG A 373 -5.09 -11.08 -6.63
C ARG A 373 -4.77 -11.80 -5.32
N PHE A 374 -3.86 -11.27 -4.50
CA PHE A 374 -3.36 -11.95 -3.30
C PHE A 374 -3.05 -11.03 -2.12
N SER A 375 -3.11 -9.70 -2.29
CA SER A 375 -2.91 -8.72 -1.23
C SER A 375 -4.09 -7.75 -1.13
N SER A 376 -4.22 -7.13 0.04
CA SER A 376 -5.21 -6.09 0.33
C SER A 376 -4.56 -4.72 0.36
N GLY A 377 -5.38 -3.66 0.34
CA GLY A 377 -4.93 -2.33 0.74
C GLY A 377 -4.49 -2.28 2.19
N LEU A 378 -3.63 -1.32 2.50
CA LEU A 378 -3.14 -1.09 3.85
C LEU A 378 -4.32 -0.88 4.81
N SER A 379 -4.32 -1.63 5.90
CA SER A 379 -5.44 -1.72 6.82
C SER A 379 -4.98 -1.70 8.28
N LEU A 380 -5.93 -1.73 9.22
CA LEU A 380 -5.59 -1.89 10.64
C LEU A 380 -4.79 -3.18 10.89
N TYR A 381 -5.08 -4.27 10.15
CA TYR A 381 -4.44 -5.56 10.32
C TYR A 381 -2.95 -5.53 10.02
N ASP A 382 -2.50 -4.62 9.17
CA ASP A 382 -1.09 -4.47 8.81
C ASP A 382 -0.22 -4.03 9.97
N PHE A 383 -0.82 -3.42 10.98
CA PHE A 383 -0.14 -2.89 12.17
C PHE A 383 -0.41 -3.76 13.42
N LEU A 384 -1.06 -4.91 13.24
CA LEU A 384 -1.35 -5.87 14.29
C LEU A 384 -0.63 -7.20 14.00
N LYS A 385 -0.28 -7.93 15.06
CA LYS A 385 0.10 -9.34 14.99
C LYS A 385 -0.85 -10.18 15.83
N ARG A 386 -1.11 -11.40 15.37
CA ARG A 386 -1.90 -12.40 16.09
C ARG A 386 -0.99 -13.42 16.76
N THR A 387 -1.21 -13.67 18.05
CA THR A 387 -0.51 -14.70 18.82
C THR A 387 -1.47 -15.81 19.21
N SER A 388 -1.19 -17.05 18.80
CA SER A 388 -1.97 -18.23 19.21
C SER A 388 -1.72 -18.58 20.67
N ILE A 389 -2.77 -19.03 21.35
CA ILE A 389 -2.75 -19.41 22.77
C ILE A 389 -3.24 -20.85 22.86
N VAL A 390 -2.50 -21.68 23.60
CA VAL A 390 -2.87 -23.06 23.90
C VAL A 390 -2.67 -23.27 25.39
N ARG A 391 -3.69 -23.77 26.07
CA ARG A 391 -3.65 -24.19 27.47
C ARG A 391 -4.28 -25.58 27.59
N CYS A 392 -3.53 -26.48 28.20
CA CYS A 392 -3.90 -27.87 28.38
C CYS A 392 -3.85 -28.20 29.88
N ASP A 393 -4.95 -28.68 30.44
CA ASP A 393 -4.94 -29.28 31.78
C ASP A 393 -4.52 -30.76 31.69
N GLU A 394 -4.44 -31.44 32.84
CA GLU A 394 -4.01 -32.84 32.89
C GLU A 394 -4.94 -33.78 32.10
N ALA A 395 -6.25 -33.55 32.15
CA ALA A 395 -7.23 -34.41 31.48
C ALA A 395 -7.19 -34.23 29.96
N ALA A 396 -7.08 -32.99 29.48
CA ALA A 396 -6.88 -32.67 28.08
C ALA A 396 -5.53 -33.20 27.58
N PHE A 397 -4.47 -33.07 28.38
CA PHE A 397 -3.15 -33.57 28.03
C PHE A 397 -3.15 -35.09 27.87
N ALA A 398 -3.78 -35.82 28.80
CA ALA A 398 -3.88 -37.28 28.73
C ALA A 398 -4.60 -37.76 27.46
N ARG A 399 -5.55 -36.98 26.93
CA ARG A 399 -6.21 -37.27 25.65
C ARG A 399 -5.31 -37.04 24.44
N LEU A 400 -4.48 -35.99 24.45
CA LEU A 400 -3.66 -35.59 23.31
C LEU A 400 -2.30 -36.28 23.24
N ALA A 401 -1.69 -36.56 24.39
CA ALA A 401 -0.31 -37.01 24.50
C ALA A 401 -0.01 -38.29 23.68
N PRO A 402 -0.88 -39.32 23.63
CA PRO A 402 -0.62 -40.51 22.82
C PRO A 402 -0.46 -40.18 21.33
N ALA A 403 -1.31 -39.30 20.78
CA ALA A 403 -1.20 -38.87 19.40
C ALA A 403 0.07 -38.04 19.16
N THR A 404 0.44 -37.17 20.11
CA THR A 404 1.68 -36.40 20.04
C THR A 404 2.92 -37.30 20.00
N VAL A 405 2.99 -38.33 20.84
CA VAL A 405 4.10 -39.29 20.85
C VAL A 405 4.15 -40.05 19.53
N ALA A 406 3.02 -40.62 19.10
CA ALA A 406 2.97 -41.41 17.87
C ALA A 406 3.42 -40.62 16.63
N LEU A 407 2.97 -39.36 16.49
CA LEU A 407 3.38 -38.48 15.40
C LEU A 407 4.86 -38.12 15.50
N ALA A 408 5.33 -37.73 16.69
CA ALA A 408 6.73 -37.36 16.89
C ALA A 408 7.70 -38.54 16.65
N GLU A 409 7.31 -39.77 16.99
CA GLU A 409 8.09 -40.97 16.68
C GLU A 409 8.10 -41.29 15.18
N ALA A 410 6.95 -41.21 14.52
CA ALA A 410 6.84 -41.41 13.07
C ALA A 410 7.66 -40.40 12.27
N GLU A 411 7.78 -39.17 12.77
CA GLU A 411 8.61 -38.10 12.19
C GLU A 411 10.10 -38.19 12.56
N GLY A 412 10.49 -39.12 13.44
CA GLY A 412 11.87 -39.26 13.90
C GLY A 412 12.33 -38.11 14.82
N LEU A 413 11.41 -37.52 15.59
CA LEU A 413 11.63 -36.41 16.53
C LEU A 413 11.59 -36.88 18.00
N PRO A 414 12.60 -37.63 18.49
CA PRO A 414 12.55 -38.28 19.81
C PRO A 414 12.48 -37.30 20.98
N ALA A 415 12.99 -36.07 20.84
CA ALA A 415 12.87 -35.04 21.87
C ALA A 415 11.42 -34.53 22.03
N HIS A 416 10.68 -34.40 20.93
CA HIS A 416 9.26 -34.04 20.95
C HIS A 416 8.44 -35.15 21.60
N ALA A 417 8.65 -36.41 21.19
CA ALA A 417 8.00 -37.57 21.79
C ALA A 417 8.26 -37.64 23.30
N ARG A 418 9.54 -37.54 23.71
CA ARG A 418 9.95 -37.55 25.12
C ARG A 418 9.29 -36.44 25.94
N SER A 419 9.10 -35.25 25.36
CA SER A 419 8.46 -34.12 26.06
C SER A 419 7.02 -34.44 26.47
N ALA A 420 6.29 -35.24 25.68
CA ALA A 420 4.96 -35.72 26.04
C ALA A 420 5.05 -36.97 26.95
N ALA A 421 5.86 -37.96 26.58
CA ALA A 421 5.98 -39.22 27.30
C ALA A 421 6.34 -39.05 28.79
N ILE A 422 7.29 -38.17 29.12
CA ILE A 422 7.70 -37.95 30.52
C ILE A 422 6.55 -37.44 31.40
N ARG A 423 5.63 -36.65 30.83
CA ARG A 423 4.43 -36.13 31.53
C ARG A 423 3.33 -37.18 31.65
N MET A 424 3.36 -38.23 30.83
CA MET A 424 2.50 -39.42 30.99
C MET A 424 3.06 -40.40 32.04
N GLY A 425 4.22 -40.13 32.64
CA GLY A 425 4.92 -41.07 33.52
C GLY A 425 5.66 -42.19 32.78
N GLN A 426 5.90 -42.02 31.47
CA GLN A 426 6.69 -42.92 30.64
C GLN A 426 8.09 -42.29 30.45
N GLY A 427 9.01 -42.61 31.36
CA GLY A 427 10.37 -42.06 31.42
C GLY A 427 11.43 -43.03 30.95
#